data_AF-A0AAD6SCN9-F1
#
_entry.id   AF-A0AAD6SCN9-F1
#
_cell.length_a   1.000
_cell.length_b   1.000
_cell.length_c   1.000
_cell.angle_alpha   90.00
_cell.angle_beta   90.00
_cell.angle_gamma   90.00
#
_symmetry.space_group_name_H-M   'P 1'
#
loop_
_entity.id
_entity.type
_entity.pdbx_description
1 polymer ?
#
loop_
_entity_poly.entity_id
_entity_poly.type
_entity_poly.pdbx_seq_one_letter_code
_entity_poly.pdbx_strand_id
1 'polypeptide(L)'
;MASKDMAPIEREEALDDVPGGHQTWDAGFQTRGEAIAAISAWLPRVLDATPAQPPYETLPWNLQWLEQVVLVFDDSRTMERLKGLAAREDRFMSKTELLELTLRYGMPFKLFVEIAEACDDEDEGGDKSLTMCAIYEPGYVDPPIGWTGRASGKLVYYGSLHWLLDRPHAFAFLFAGGLLKFIAETFRPDLIYRLAQGPSLQTARYNQGESRKLPLTGRKGYFVAERISGHEIEILIGTIPGSHAGAEKTLWPHPSLLEKQSKHWRGYLSQGARAALCNLRDDMLLRDKFTWRSESEWKGYLRKGANGLHAPLVVPSEGDFNAGRELMARSFPLDWDQAPLANLVLPEKFDPHYLGR
;
A
#
# COMPACT_ATOMS: atom_id res chain seq x y z
N MET A 1 -29.48 15.12 -54.17
CA MET A 1 -28.94 16.49 -54.05
C MET A 1 -29.53 17.11 -52.79
N ALA A 2 -28.70 17.27 -51.76
CA ALA A 2 -28.74 18.31 -50.71
C ALA A 2 -27.83 17.86 -49.58
N SER A 3 -26.54 18.21 -49.70
CA SER A 3 -25.59 18.20 -48.60
C SER A 3 -26.08 19.19 -47.54
N LYS A 4 -26.08 18.80 -46.27
CA LYS A 4 -26.24 19.72 -45.15
C LYS A 4 -25.01 19.59 -44.27
N ASP A 5 -24.11 20.54 -44.47
CA ASP A 5 -22.91 20.74 -43.68
C ASP A 5 -23.28 21.00 -42.21
N MET A 6 -22.80 20.13 -41.31
CA MET A 6 -22.74 20.40 -39.89
C MET A 6 -21.31 20.82 -39.55
N ALA A 7 -21.13 22.09 -39.23
CA ALA A 7 -19.91 22.61 -38.63
C ALA A 7 -19.72 22.02 -37.22
N PRO A 8 -18.47 21.76 -36.78
CA PRO A 8 -18.20 21.32 -35.43
C PRO A 8 -18.35 22.50 -34.46
N ILE A 9 -19.12 22.28 -33.39
CA ILE A 9 -19.17 23.18 -32.24
C ILE A 9 -17.95 22.85 -31.38
N GLU A 10 -16.89 23.63 -31.55
CA GLU A 10 -15.80 23.70 -30.59
C GLU A 10 -16.33 24.37 -29.32
N ARG A 11 -16.57 23.58 -28.27
CA ARG A 11 -16.65 24.08 -26.90
C ARG A 11 -15.27 23.94 -26.28
N GLU A 12 -14.46 24.97 -26.43
CA GLU A 12 -13.41 25.29 -25.45
C GLU A 12 -14.13 25.62 -24.13
N GLU A 13 -14.27 24.62 -23.26
CA GLU A 13 -14.44 24.89 -21.84
C GLU A 13 -13.09 25.37 -21.33
N ALA A 14 -12.99 26.68 -21.14
CA ALA A 14 -11.93 27.31 -20.37
C ALA A 14 -11.89 26.63 -18.99
N LEU A 15 -10.87 25.79 -18.78
CA LEU A 15 -10.46 25.43 -17.43
C LEU A 15 -9.92 26.71 -16.79
N ASP A 16 -10.69 27.26 -15.87
CA ASP A 16 -10.22 28.30 -14.97
C ASP A 16 -8.90 27.85 -14.33
N ASP A 17 -7.85 28.65 -14.56
CA ASP A 17 -6.59 28.62 -13.84
C ASP A 17 -6.88 28.72 -12.34
N VAL A 18 -6.86 27.58 -11.65
CA VAL A 18 -6.69 27.58 -10.20
C VAL A 18 -5.26 28.07 -9.95
N PRO A 19 -5.04 29.17 -9.20
CA PRO A 19 -3.70 29.68 -8.93
C PRO A 19 -2.98 28.74 -7.96
N GLY A 20 -2.47 27.63 -8.49
CA GLY A 20 -1.52 26.75 -7.84
C GLY A 20 -0.14 27.37 -7.97
N GLY A 21 0.11 28.44 -7.21
CA GLY A 21 1.45 28.98 -7.08
C GLY A 21 2.38 27.87 -6.59
N HIS A 22 3.28 27.39 -7.46
CA HIS A 22 4.38 26.55 -7.05
C HIS A 22 5.25 27.38 -6.09
N GLN A 23 5.07 27.19 -4.79
CA GLN A 23 5.96 27.74 -3.78
C GLN A 23 7.35 27.12 -4.03
N THR A 24 8.26 27.91 -4.58
CA THR A 24 9.66 27.52 -4.68
C THR A 24 10.29 27.72 -3.31
N TRP A 25 10.76 26.63 -2.70
CA TRP A 25 11.46 26.64 -1.41
C TRP A 25 12.94 26.99 -1.66
N ASP A 26 13.19 28.15 -2.26
CA ASP A 26 14.53 28.54 -2.75
C ASP A 26 15.46 29.06 -1.64
N ALA A 27 14.93 29.38 -0.45
CA ALA A 27 15.72 29.70 0.72
C ALA A 27 16.03 28.44 1.53
N GLY A 28 17.31 28.16 1.81
CA GLY A 28 17.70 27.09 2.71
C GLY A 28 17.16 27.31 4.13
N PHE A 29 16.63 26.27 4.76
CA PHE A 29 16.14 26.33 6.14
C PHE A 29 17.32 26.47 7.11
N GLN A 30 17.31 27.50 7.95
CA GLN A 30 18.34 27.72 8.96
C GLN A 30 18.04 26.97 10.26
N THR A 31 16.77 26.62 10.50
CA THR A 31 16.34 25.95 11.72
C THR A 31 15.40 24.78 11.47
N ARG A 32 15.37 23.82 12.41
CA ARG A 32 14.39 22.72 12.42
C ARG A 32 12.95 23.23 12.39
N GLY A 33 12.68 24.35 13.07
CA GLY A 33 11.34 24.94 13.14
C GLY A 33 10.83 25.40 11.77
N GLU A 34 11.69 26.03 10.97
CA GLU A 34 11.34 26.45 9.60
C GLU A 34 11.08 25.25 8.69
N ALA A 35 11.93 24.22 8.77
CA ALA A 35 11.75 22.99 8.02
C ALA A 35 10.43 22.29 8.41
N ILE A 36 10.09 22.21 9.70
CA ILE A 36 8.82 21.64 10.17
C ILE A 36 7.62 22.46 9.73
N ALA A 37 7.73 23.79 9.70
CA ALA A 37 6.67 24.65 9.18
C ALA A 37 6.42 24.38 7.69
N ALA A 38 7.49 24.26 6.89
CA ALA A 38 7.39 23.90 5.48
C ALA A 38 6.79 22.50 5.26
N ILE A 39 7.23 21.51 6.04
CA ILE A 39 6.68 20.15 6.02
C ILE A 39 5.20 20.16 6.41
N SER A 40 4.82 20.94 7.41
CA SER A 40 3.43 21.05 7.86
C SER A 40 2.53 21.74 6.83
N ALA A 41 3.08 22.59 5.96
CA ALA A 41 2.37 23.17 4.82
C ALA A 41 2.29 22.20 3.62
N TRP A 42 3.35 21.42 3.39
CA TRP A 42 3.42 20.44 2.31
C TRP A 42 2.56 19.19 2.58
N LEU A 43 2.66 18.62 3.77
CA LEU A 43 2.10 17.31 4.08
C LEU A 43 0.58 17.21 3.84
N PRO A 44 -0.26 18.19 4.21
CA PRO A 44 -1.70 18.16 3.90
C PRO A 44 -2.01 18.10 2.41
N ARG A 45 -1.07 18.51 1.54
CA ARG A 45 -1.23 18.43 0.08
C ARG A 45 -1.02 17.00 -0.40
N VAL A 46 -0.17 16.21 0.25
CA VAL A 46 0.20 14.86 -0.20
C VAL A 46 -0.37 13.73 0.67
N LEU A 47 -0.90 14.08 1.84
CA LEU A 47 -1.38 13.18 2.88
C LEU A 47 -2.57 13.79 3.64
N ASP A 48 -3.67 13.07 3.73
CA ASP A 48 -4.83 13.49 4.53
C ASP A 48 -4.45 13.56 6.02
N ALA A 49 -4.89 14.62 6.70
CA ALA A 49 -4.40 15.02 8.02
C ALA A 49 -4.69 14.00 9.15
N THR A 50 -5.63 13.07 8.97
CA THR A 50 -5.99 12.09 10.00
C THR A 50 -6.10 10.70 9.38
N PRO A 51 -5.25 9.74 9.79
CA PRO A 51 -5.46 8.36 9.41
C PRO A 51 -6.69 7.85 10.17
N ALA A 52 -7.40 6.87 9.60
CA ALA A 52 -8.41 6.17 10.40
C ALA A 52 -7.74 5.58 11.65
N GLN A 53 -8.41 5.65 12.80
CA GLN A 53 -7.92 4.94 13.97
C GLN A 53 -7.74 3.46 13.61
N PRO A 54 -6.58 2.87 13.92
CA PRO A 54 -6.36 1.46 13.65
C PRO A 54 -7.35 0.65 14.50
N PRO A 55 -7.83 -0.51 14.01
CA PRO A 55 -8.66 -1.39 14.81
C PRO A 55 -7.86 -2.15 15.89
N TYR A 56 -6.58 -1.85 16.07
CA TYR A 56 -5.65 -2.58 16.93
C TYR A 56 -4.93 -1.63 17.90
N GLU A 57 -4.68 -2.14 19.12
CA GLU A 57 -3.79 -1.55 20.11
C GLU A 57 -2.31 -1.68 19.66
N THR A 58 -1.37 -1.19 20.45
CA THR A 58 0.07 -1.40 20.20
C THR A 58 0.36 -2.87 19.96
N LEU A 59 1.10 -3.17 18.87
CA LEU A 59 1.33 -4.54 18.44
C LEU A 59 2.49 -5.17 19.24
N PRO A 60 2.40 -6.47 19.60
CA PRO A 60 3.45 -7.17 20.30
C PRO A 60 4.55 -7.61 19.31
N TRP A 61 5.32 -6.64 18.80
CA TRP A 61 6.38 -6.90 17.83
C TRP A 61 7.49 -7.79 18.42
N ASN A 62 7.89 -8.79 17.65
CA ASN A 62 9.10 -9.56 17.87
C ASN A 62 10.32 -8.66 17.62
N LEU A 63 10.90 -8.10 18.69
CA LEU A 63 12.00 -7.15 18.60
C LEU A 63 13.28 -7.76 18.04
N GLN A 64 13.54 -9.05 18.30
CA GLN A 64 14.72 -9.75 17.76
C GLN A 64 14.64 -9.85 16.24
N TRP A 65 13.46 -10.18 15.71
CA TRP A 65 13.23 -10.15 14.27
C TRP A 65 13.41 -8.73 13.70
N LEU A 66 12.86 -7.70 14.36
CA LEU A 66 13.01 -6.32 13.89
C LEU A 66 14.46 -5.81 13.89
N GLU A 67 15.37 -6.41 14.65
CA GLU A 67 16.80 -6.09 14.60
C GLU A 67 17.48 -6.59 13.32
N GLN A 68 16.89 -7.58 12.66
CA GLN A 68 17.45 -8.26 11.48
C GLN A 68 16.87 -7.72 10.17
N VAL A 69 15.70 -7.07 10.20
CA VAL A 69 15.02 -6.63 8.99
C VAL A 69 15.61 -5.35 8.38
N VAL A 70 15.49 -5.28 7.06
CA VAL A 70 15.81 -4.13 6.22
C VAL A 70 14.49 -3.59 5.68
N LEU A 71 14.25 -2.30 5.91
CA LEU A 71 13.06 -1.62 5.43
C LEU A 71 13.26 -1.23 3.96
N VAL A 72 12.31 -1.57 3.10
CA VAL A 72 12.35 -1.24 1.67
C VAL A 72 11.02 -0.65 1.23
N PHE A 73 11.07 0.42 0.43
CA PHE A 73 9.90 1.04 -0.17
C PHE A 73 9.87 0.77 -1.67
N ASP A 74 8.72 0.35 -2.20
CA ASP A 74 8.55 0.19 -3.65
C ASP A 74 8.39 1.55 -4.38
N ASP A 75 8.06 2.63 -3.63
CA ASP A 75 7.88 3.99 -4.14
C ASP A 75 8.48 5.02 -3.16
N SER A 76 9.35 5.91 -3.66
CA SER A 76 9.97 6.98 -2.87
C SER A 76 8.95 7.89 -2.21
N ARG A 77 7.77 8.08 -2.84
CA ARG A 77 6.70 8.92 -2.30
C ARG A 77 6.16 8.40 -0.98
N THR A 78 6.23 7.08 -0.75
CA THR A 78 5.82 6.48 0.52
C THR A 78 6.80 6.85 1.62
N MET A 79 8.10 6.69 1.35
CA MET A 79 9.15 7.10 2.27
C MET A 79 9.04 8.60 2.60
N GLU A 80 8.93 9.46 1.60
CA GLU A 80 8.85 10.92 1.77
C GLU A 80 7.68 11.34 2.69
N ARG A 81 6.49 10.74 2.50
CA ARG A 81 5.33 10.99 3.38
C ARG A 81 5.58 10.51 4.80
N LEU A 82 6.16 9.32 4.95
CA LEU A 82 6.44 8.74 6.26
C LEU A 82 7.49 9.56 7.02
N LYS A 83 8.54 10.02 6.33
CA LYS A 83 9.52 10.97 6.87
C LYS A 83 8.88 12.28 7.28
N GLY A 84 8.02 12.84 6.43
CA GLY A 84 7.28 14.07 6.74
C GLY A 84 6.36 13.94 7.95
N LEU A 85 5.72 12.78 8.13
CA LEU A 85 4.97 12.46 9.35
C LEU A 85 5.88 12.40 10.58
N ALA A 86 6.96 11.62 10.51
CA ALA A 86 7.88 11.44 11.62
C ALA A 86 8.60 12.74 12.02
N ALA A 87 8.93 13.61 11.06
CA ALA A 87 9.57 14.90 11.30
C ALA A 87 8.69 15.87 12.10
N ARG A 88 7.36 15.74 12.00
CA ARG A 88 6.38 16.56 12.74
C ARG A 88 6.16 16.09 14.18
N GLU A 89 6.60 14.88 14.51
CA GLU A 89 6.54 14.40 15.88
C GLU A 89 7.64 15.06 16.71
N ASP A 90 7.23 15.72 17.80
CA ASP A 90 8.18 16.35 18.75
C ASP A 90 8.77 15.35 19.75
N ARG A 91 8.26 14.12 19.76
CA ARG A 91 8.73 13.02 20.63
C ARG A 91 9.57 12.01 19.86
N PHE A 92 10.38 11.25 20.61
CA PHE A 92 11.04 10.07 20.07
C PHE A 92 9.99 9.08 19.55
N MET A 93 10.15 8.70 18.28
CA MET A 93 9.35 7.66 17.63
C MET A 93 10.16 6.38 17.63
N SER A 94 9.61 5.31 18.19
CA SER A 94 10.19 3.98 18.08
C SER A 94 10.01 3.40 16.67
N LYS A 95 10.84 2.41 16.32
CA LYS A 95 10.74 1.70 15.04
C LYS A 95 9.38 0.98 14.89
N THR A 96 8.86 0.44 15.99
CA THR A 96 7.54 -0.20 16.04
C THR A 96 6.43 0.81 15.78
N GLU A 97 6.51 2.01 16.39
CA GLU A 97 5.57 3.10 16.11
C GLU A 97 5.64 3.57 14.66
N LEU A 98 6.84 3.59 14.06
CA LEU A 98 7.01 3.90 12.65
C LEU A 98 6.25 2.88 11.77
N LEU A 99 6.46 1.58 11.99
CA LEU A 99 5.77 0.52 11.24
C LEU A 99 4.25 0.57 11.45
N GLU A 100 3.80 0.76 12.69
CA GLU A 100 2.38 0.92 13.01
C GLU A 100 1.77 2.14 12.31
N LEU A 101 2.51 3.24 12.21
CA LEU A 101 2.09 4.43 11.49
C LEU A 101 1.96 4.15 10.00
N THR A 102 2.95 3.48 9.39
CA THR A 102 2.91 3.06 7.98
C THR A 102 1.69 2.18 7.70
N LEU A 103 1.44 1.20 8.56
CA LEU A 103 0.27 0.31 8.48
C LEU A 103 -1.04 1.10 8.64
N ARG A 104 -1.12 2.02 9.59
CA ARG A 104 -2.32 2.82 9.85
C ARG A 104 -2.74 3.64 8.64
N TYR A 105 -1.78 4.24 7.95
CA TYR A 105 -2.02 4.95 6.69
C TYR A 105 -2.19 4.01 5.48
N GLY A 106 -1.96 2.70 5.65
CA GLY A 106 -1.99 1.73 4.56
C GLY A 106 -1.00 2.05 3.46
N MET A 107 0.18 2.54 3.85
CA MET A 107 1.31 2.82 2.97
C MET A 107 2.04 1.50 2.63
N PRO A 108 2.46 1.30 1.37
CA PRO A 108 3.17 0.08 0.96
C PRO A 108 4.64 0.10 1.40
N PHE A 109 5.10 -1.00 1.98
CA PHE A 109 6.51 -1.21 2.35
C PHE A 109 6.81 -2.70 2.43
N LYS A 110 8.09 -3.08 2.48
CA LYS A 110 8.55 -4.46 2.65
C LYS A 110 9.58 -4.54 3.75
N LEU A 111 9.60 -5.67 4.45
CA LEU A 111 10.62 -6.04 5.41
C LEU A 111 11.40 -7.22 4.86
N PHE A 112 12.67 -6.98 4.55
CA PHE A 112 13.60 -7.96 4.02
C PHE A 112 14.45 -8.53 5.16
N VAL A 113 14.56 -9.85 5.25
CA VAL A 113 15.45 -10.53 6.19
C VAL A 113 16.55 -11.26 5.42
N GLU A 114 17.74 -11.39 5.98
CA GLU A 114 18.81 -12.15 5.33
C GLU A 114 18.42 -13.63 5.27
N ILE A 115 18.60 -14.30 4.11
CA ILE A 115 18.18 -15.71 3.94
C ILE A 115 18.80 -16.62 5.01
N ALA A 116 20.06 -16.35 5.40
CA ALA A 116 20.72 -17.12 6.44
C ALA A 116 20.02 -17.02 7.80
N GLU A 117 19.48 -15.84 8.13
CA GLU A 117 18.76 -15.57 9.39
C GLU A 117 17.32 -16.10 9.32
N ALA A 118 16.71 -16.11 8.14
CA ALA A 118 15.34 -16.61 7.95
C ALA A 118 15.21 -18.13 8.17
N CYS A 119 16.28 -18.89 7.95
CA CYS A 119 16.29 -20.35 8.05
C CYS A 119 16.44 -20.90 9.48
N ASP A 120 16.83 -20.06 10.46
CA ASP A 120 17.11 -20.51 11.83
C ASP A 120 15.85 -20.57 12.72
N ASP A 121 14.72 -20.00 12.27
CA ASP A 121 13.42 -20.09 12.92
C ASP A 121 12.72 -21.44 12.63
N GLU A 122 13.31 -22.54 13.09
CA GLU A 122 12.62 -23.83 13.12
C GLU A 122 11.50 -23.79 14.18
N ASP A 123 10.26 -23.54 13.74
CA ASP A 123 9.05 -23.84 14.51
C ASP A 123 9.09 -25.33 14.93
N GLU A 124 9.43 -25.63 16.19
CA GLU A 124 9.32 -26.95 16.82
C GLU A 124 7.85 -27.45 16.97
N GLY A 125 6.87 -26.69 16.48
CA GLY A 125 5.43 -26.92 16.71
C GLY A 125 4.66 -27.43 15.48
N GLY A 126 4.49 -28.75 15.40
CA GLY A 126 3.20 -29.40 15.11
C GLY A 126 2.57 -29.26 13.71
N ASP A 127 2.55 -30.39 13.00
CA ASP A 127 1.53 -30.82 12.00
C ASP A 127 0.91 -29.70 11.14
N LYS A 128 1.75 -28.97 10.40
CA LYS A 128 1.26 -28.16 9.28
C LYS A 128 0.81 -29.12 8.20
N SER A 129 -0.51 -29.24 8.04
CA SER A 129 -1.20 -30.06 7.04
C SER A 129 -0.42 -30.16 5.73
N LEU A 130 -0.22 -31.37 5.20
CA LEU A 130 0.41 -31.63 3.89
C LEU A 130 -0.13 -30.71 2.78
N THR A 131 -1.38 -30.27 2.88
CA THR A 131 -2.02 -29.32 1.95
C THR A 131 -1.34 -27.94 1.95
N MET A 132 -0.84 -27.48 3.10
CA MET A 132 -0.12 -26.20 3.21
C MET A 132 1.33 -26.30 2.72
N CYS A 133 1.91 -27.49 2.65
CA CYS A 133 3.21 -27.68 2.00
C CYS A 133 3.08 -27.58 0.48
N ALA A 134 2.00 -28.14 -0.09
CA ALA A 134 1.79 -28.19 -1.54
C ALA A 134 1.65 -26.80 -2.21
N ILE A 135 1.08 -25.81 -1.50
CA ILE A 135 0.98 -24.43 -2.01
C ILE A 135 2.34 -23.74 -2.17
N TYR A 136 3.38 -24.30 -1.54
CA TYR A 136 4.76 -23.86 -1.65
C TYR A 136 5.60 -24.77 -2.54
N GLU A 137 4.99 -25.57 -3.41
CA GLU A 137 5.73 -26.31 -4.42
C GLU A 137 6.05 -25.41 -5.62
N PRO A 138 7.26 -25.51 -6.21
CA PRO A 138 7.60 -24.77 -7.42
C PRO A 138 6.59 -25.04 -8.55
N GLY A 139 6.03 -23.97 -9.11
CA GLY A 139 5.03 -24.06 -10.18
C GLY A 139 3.59 -24.22 -9.70
N TYR A 140 3.34 -24.21 -8.39
CA TYR A 140 1.99 -24.11 -7.86
C TYR A 140 1.30 -22.82 -8.37
N VAL A 141 0.07 -22.96 -8.85
CA VAL A 141 -0.78 -21.86 -9.31
C VAL A 141 -2.13 -21.98 -8.65
N ASP A 142 -2.61 -20.87 -8.12
CA ASP A 142 -3.91 -20.84 -7.49
C ASP A 142 -5.06 -21.04 -8.47
N PRO A 143 -6.04 -21.91 -8.15
CA PRO A 143 -7.17 -22.14 -9.03
C PRO A 143 -8.01 -20.85 -9.17
N PRO A 144 -8.41 -20.46 -10.38
CA PRO A 144 -9.22 -19.27 -10.58
C PRO A 144 -10.62 -19.46 -9.99
N ILE A 145 -11.25 -18.34 -9.61
CA ILE A 145 -12.62 -18.36 -9.11
C ILE A 145 -13.57 -18.73 -10.26
N GLY A 146 -14.15 -19.92 -10.19
CA GLY A 146 -15.12 -20.39 -11.17
C GLY A 146 -16.43 -19.58 -11.11
N TRP A 147 -16.90 -19.07 -12.25
CA TRP A 147 -18.21 -18.44 -12.33
C TRP A 147 -19.33 -19.49 -12.32
N THR A 148 -20.13 -19.47 -11.26
CA THR A 148 -21.25 -20.41 -11.05
C THR A 148 -22.61 -19.70 -10.89
N GLY A 149 -22.68 -18.45 -11.35
CA GLY A 149 -23.83 -17.54 -11.12
C GLY A 149 -23.62 -16.64 -9.89
N ARG A 150 -24.54 -15.70 -9.65
CA ARG A 150 -24.35 -14.62 -8.66
C ARG A 150 -24.28 -15.13 -7.21
N ALA A 151 -25.25 -15.94 -6.79
CA ALA A 151 -25.33 -16.44 -5.41
C ALA A 151 -24.22 -17.45 -5.11
N SER A 152 -24.03 -18.43 -6.00
CA SER A 152 -22.97 -19.44 -5.88
C SER A 152 -21.58 -18.81 -5.99
N GLY A 153 -21.38 -17.85 -6.90
CA GLY A 153 -20.11 -17.13 -7.06
C GLY A 153 -19.71 -16.35 -5.80
N LYS A 154 -20.67 -15.81 -5.03
CA LYS A 154 -20.40 -15.14 -3.75
C LYS A 154 -19.80 -16.12 -2.74
N LEU A 155 -20.39 -17.31 -2.62
CA LEU A 155 -19.91 -18.36 -1.72
C LEU A 155 -18.53 -18.88 -2.15
N VAL A 156 -18.33 -19.11 -3.46
CA VAL A 156 -17.02 -19.53 -4.00
C VAL A 156 -15.96 -18.48 -3.71
N TYR A 157 -16.25 -17.19 -3.97
CA TYR A 157 -15.32 -16.11 -3.65
C TYR A 157 -14.93 -16.09 -2.18
N TYR A 158 -15.89 -16.16 -1.25
CA TYR A 158 -15.55 -16.16 0.18
C TYR A 158 -14.75 -17.39 0.59
N GLY A 159 -15.08 -18.57 0.05
CA GLY A 159 -14.30 -19.78 0.29
C GLY A 159 -12.83 -19.60 -0.14
N SER A 160 -12.61 -19.13 -1.37
CA SER A 160 -11.27 -18.85 -1.88
C SER A 160 -10.55 -17.74 -1.10
N LEU A 161 -11.27 -16.69 -0.72
CA LEU A 161 -10.74 -15.57 0.05
C LEU A 161 -10.29 -15.99 1.45
N HIS A 162 -11.12 -16.74 2.18
CA HIS A 162 -10.76 -17.23 3.52
C HIS A 162 -9.57 -18.19 3.44
N TRP A 163 -9.59 -19.11 2.48
CA TRP A 163 -8.50 -20.05 2.27
C TRP A 163 -7.17 -19.34 1.92
N LEU A 164 -7.22 -18.30 1.07
CA LEU A 164 -6.07 -17.44 0.79
C LEU A 164 -5.57 -16.72 2.06
N LEU A 165 -6.47 -16.09 2.81
CA LEU A 165 -6.10 -15.30 3.97
C LEU A 165 -5.76 -16.15 5.21
N ASP A 166 -6.00 -17.47 5.18
CA ASP A 166 -5.53 -18.41 6.20
C ASP A 166 -4.04 -18.75 6.06
N ARG A 167 -3.43 -18.47 4.91
CA ARG A 167 -2.03 -18.79 4.65
C ARG A 167 -1.07 -18.07 5.59
N PRO A 168 0.07 -18.68 5.96
CA PRO A 168 1.08 -18.06 6.81
C PRO A 168 1.54 -16.68 6.31
N HIS A 169 1.68 -16.50 5.00
CA HIS A 169 2.18 -15.26 4.38
C HIS A 169 1.09 -14.24 4.05
N ALA A 170 -0.19 -14.52 4.35
CA ALA A 170 -1.29 -13.62 4.01
C ALA A 170 -1.18 -12.24 4.68
N PHE A 171 -0.42 -12.10 5.77
CA PHE A 171 -0.13 -10.79 6.35
C PHE A 171 0.62 -9.86 5.38
N ALA A 172 1.27 -10.39 4.34
CA ALA A 172 1.91 -9.60 3.30
C ALA A 172 0.93 -8.66 2.57
N PHE A 173 -0.37 -8.96 2.57
CA PHE A 173 -1.37 -8.03 2.03
C PHE A 173 -1.44 -6.73 2.83
N LEU A 174 -1.06 -6.76 4.11
CA LEU A 174 -0.95 -5.56 4.95
C LEU A 174 0.25 -4.70 4.52
N PHE A 175 1.37 -5.33 4.18
CA PHE A 175 2.57 -4.68 3.64
C PHE A 175 2.36 -4.09 2.24
N ALA A 176 1.59 -4.76 1.39
CA ALA A 176 1.20 -4.21 0.09
C ALA A 176 0.36 -2.92 0.21
N GLY A 177 -0.19 -2.67 1.39
CA GLY A 177 -0.93 -1.46 1.69
C GLY A 177 -2.23 -1.34 0.91
N GLY A 178 -2.80 -0.15 0.97
CA GLY A 178 -3.88 0.22 0.10
C GLY A 178 -5.11 -0.71 0.10
N LEU A 179 -5.58 -1.08 -1.10
CA LEU A 179 -6.81 -1.85 -1.30
C LEU A 179 -6.61 -3.27 -0.78
N LEU A 180 -5.44 -3.85 -1.06
CA LEU A 180 -5.13 -5.21 -0.66
C LEU A 180 -5.14 -5.33 0.86
N LYS A 181 -4.50 -4.38 1.54
CA LYS A 181 -4.59 -4.23 2.99
C LYS A 181 -6.03 -4.06 3.46
N PHE A 182 -6.80 -3.17 2.85
CA PHE A 182 -8.19 -2.92 3.25
C PHE A 182 -9.04 -4.20 3.19
N ILE A 183 -8.92 -4.98 2.11
CA ILE A 183 -9.64 -6.25 1.96
C ILE A 183 -9.15 -7.25 3.02
N ALA A 184 -7.84 -7.44 3.15
CA ALA A 184 -7.26 -8.38 4.12
C ALA A 184 -7.69 -8.05 5.56
N GLU A 185 -7.61 -6.80 6.00
CA GLU A 185 -8.07 -6.35 7.33
C GLU A 185 -9.57 -6.52 7.51
N THR A 186 -10.37 -6.34 6.46
CA THR A 186 -11.83 -6.47 6.52
C THR A 186 -12.25 -7.91 6.77
N PHE A 187 -11.60 -8.87 6.10
CA PHE A 187 -12.00 -10.28 6.16
C PHE A 187 -11.20 -11.09 7.17
N ARG A 188 -10.00 -10.64 7.54
CA ARG A 188 -9.08 -11.29 8.50
C ARG A 188 -8.31 -10.26 9.34
N PRO A 189 -8.98 -9.63 10.32
CA PRO A 189 -8.35 -8.65 11.20
C PRO A 189 -7.23 -9.23 12.07
N ASP A 190 -7.18 -10.55 12.26
CA ASP A 190 -6.15 -11.24 13.04
C ASP A 190 -4.77 -11.27 12.36
N LEU A 191 -4.69 -10.98 11.05
CA LEU A 191 -3.42 -10.97 10.30
C LEU A 191 -2.39 -9.98 10.85
N ILE A 192 -2.84 -8.88 11.45
CA ILE A 192 -1.96 -7.85 12.03
C ILE A 192 -1.11 -8.41 13.18
N TYR A 193 -1.63 -9.39 13.93
CA TYR A 193 -0.88 -10.02 15.02
C TYR A 193 0.16 -10.99 14.48
N ARG A 194 -0.15 -11.71 13.39
CA ARG A 194 0.81 -12.61 12.71
C ARG A 194 1.99 -11.83 12.14
N LEU A 195 1.70 -10.68 11.52
CA LEU A 195 2.71 -9.73 11.02
C LEU A 195 3.77 -9.41 12.07
N ALA A 196 3.34 -9.21 13.33
CA ALA A 196 4.20 -8.79 14.42
C ALA A 196 5.12 -9.92 14.94
N GLN A 197 4.87 -11.19 14.57
CA GLN A 197 5.61 -12.33 15.12
C GLN A 197 6.91 -12.65 14.39
N GLY A 198 7.03 -12.29 13.12
CA GLY A 198 8.19 -12.68 12.32
C GLY A 198 7.89 -12.90 10.84
N PRO A 199 8.88 -13.40 10.07
CA PRO A 199 8.66 -13.83 8.70
C PRO A 199 7.72 -15.04 8.67
N SER A 200 7.03 -15.23 7.55
CA SER A 200 6.15 -16.39 7.39
C SER A 200 6.94 -17.65 7.04
N LEU A 201 6.26 -18.79 7.09
CA LEU A 201 6.81 -20.06 6.61
C LEU A 201 7.28 -20.00 5.14
N GLN A 202 6.62 -19.21 4.29
CA GLN A 202 7.00 -19.03 2.88
C GLN A 202 8.44 -18.49 2.78
N THR A 203 8.73 -17.50 3.60
CA THR A 203 10.01 -16.78 3.64
C THR A 203 11.05 -17.58 4.42
N ALA A 204 10.71 -18.02 5.64
CA ALA A 204 11.62 -18.68 6.56
C ALA A 204 12.07 -20.07 6.08
N ARG A 205 11.12 -20.92 5.65
CA ARG A 205 11.39 -22.34 5.36
C ARG A 205 11.50 -22.66 3.88
N TYR A 206 10.61 -22.10 3.06
CA TYR A 206 10.54 -22.44 1.64
C TYR A 206 11.37 -21.50 0.76
N ASN A 207 11.83 -20.37 1.30
CA ASN A 207 12.56 -19.33 0.57
C ASN A 207 11.84 -18.92 -0.75
N GLN A 208 10.50 -18.84 -0.69
CA GLN A 208 9.64 -18.50 -1.84
C GLN A 208 9.20 -17.04 -1.86
N GLY A 209 9.83 -16.22 -1.03
CA GLY A 209 9.65 -14.78 -1.00
C GLY A 209 10.27 -14.05 -2.20
N GLU A 210 10.14 -12.73 -2.20
CA GLU A 210 10.86 -11.86 -3.13
C GLU A 210 12.32 -11.81 -2.66
N SER A 211 13.22 -12.41 -3.44
CA SER A 211 14.65 -12.38 -3.17
C SER A 211 15.32 -11.19 -3.85
N ARG A 212 16.11 -10.41 -3.10
CA ARG A 212 16.88 -9.27 -3.62
C ARG A 212 18.25 -9.20 -2.96
N LYS A 213 19.26 -8.79 -3.73
CA LYS A 213 20.55 -8.39 -3.17
C LYS A 213 20.48 -6.92 -2.77
N LEU A 214 20.63 -6.63 -1.47
CA LEU A 214 20.61 -5.27 -0.95
C LEU A 214 22.05 -4.74 -0.80
N PRO A 215 22.33 -3.47 -1.16
CA PRO A 215 23.67 -2.89 -1.15
C PRO A 215 24.10 -2.47 0.27
N LEU A 216 24.05 -3.39 1.24
CA LEU A 216 24.36 -3.13 2.64
C LEU A 216 25.84 -3.34 2.94
N THR A 217 26.50 -2.31 3.45
CA THR A 217 27.92 -2.38 3.86
C THR A 217 28.13 -3.49 4.89
N GLY A 218 29.03 -4.42 4.60
CA GLY A 218 29.37 -5.52 5.52
C GLY A 218 28.46 -6.75 5.41
N ARG A 219 27.37 -6.71 4.64
CA ARG A 219 26.52 -7.87 4.35
C ARG A 219 26.63 -8.24 2.86
N LYS A 220 26.93 -9.50 2.57
CA LYS A 220 27.07 -10.02 1.19
C LYS A 220 25.94 -10.96 0.78
N GLY A 221 24.98 -11.20 1.67
CA GLY A 221 23.88 -12.13 1.48
C GLY A 221 22.79 -11.64 0.54
N TYR A 222 21.92 -12.59 0.20
CA TYR A 222 20.61 -12.30 -0.38
C TYR A 222 19.61 -12.10 0.75
N PHE A 223 18.68 -11.19 0.53
CA PHE A 223 17.58 -10.92 1.43
C PHE A 223 16.29 -11.41 0.78
N VAL A 224 15.36 -11.84 1.62
CA VAL A 224 14.05 -12.32 1.22
C VAL A 224 12.98 -11.55 1.99
N ALA A 225 11.91 -11.19 1.30
CA ALA A 225 10.70 -10.63 1.89
C ALA A 225 9.49 -11.47 1.48
N GLU A 226 8.37 -11.33 2.18
CA GLU A 226 7.13 -11.98 1.78
C GLU A 226 6.75 -11.64 0.34
N ARG A 227 6.16 -12.61 -0.36
CA ARG A 227 5.73 -12.44 -1.74
C ARG A 227 4.25 -12.72 -1.87
N ILE A 228 3.58 -11.84 -2.59
CA ILE A 228 2.21 -12.05 -3.09
C ILE A 228 2.28 -12.23 -4.59
N SER A 229 1.69 -13.30 -5.11
CA SER A 229 1.59 -13.54 -6.54
C SER A 229 0.42 -12.79 -7.19
N GLY A 230 0.47 -12.64 -8.53
CA GLY A 230 -0.64 -12.05 -9.29
C GLY A 230 -1.97 -12.81 -9.09
N HIS A 231 -1.92 -14.15 -9.08
CA HIS A 231 -3.10 -14.99 -8.86
C HIS A 231 -3.73 -14.79 -7.48
N GLU A 232 -2.91 -14.57 -6.46
CA GLU A 232 -3.41 -14.27 -5.11
C GLU A 232 -4.09 -12.90 -5.05
N ILE A 233 -3.55 -11.90 -5.76
CA ILE A 233 -4.21 -10.60 -5.93
C ILE A 233 -5.55 -10.79 -6.65
N GLU A 234 -5.59 -11.58 -7.72
CA GLU A 234 -6.81 -11.89 -8.47
C GLU A 234 -7.88 -12.56 -7.59
N ILE A 235 -7.50 -13.53 -6.75
CA ILE A 235 -8.41 -14.13 -5.77
C ILE A 235 -8.90 -13.07 -4.78
N LEU A 236 -7.99 -12.26 -4.23
CA LEU A 236 -8.33 -11.25 -3.21
C LEU A 236 -9.37 -10.24 -3.73
N ILE A 237 -9.18 -9.75 -4.97
CA ILE A 237 -10.11 -8.80 -5.62
C ILE A 237 -11.33 -9.48 -6.25
N GLY A 238 -11.39 -10.80 -6.22
CA GLY A 238 -12.52 -11.59 -6.71
C GLY A 238 -12.65 -11.62 -8.22
N THR A 239 -11.54 -11.79 -8.93
CA THR A 239 -11.53 -11.92 -10.39
C THR A 239 -12.23 -13.19 -10.84
N ILE A 240 -13.11 -13.06 -11.83
CA ILE A 240 -13.75 -14.18 -12.54
C ILE A 240 -13.50 -14.04 -14.04
N PRO A 241 -13.43 -15.16 -14.77
CA PRO A 241 -13.34 -15.13 -16.22
C PRO A 241 -14.61 -14.50 -16.82
N GLY A 242 -14.41 -13.71 -17.88
CA GLY A 242 -15.49 -13.11 -18.65
C GLY A 242 -16.24 -14.10 -19.53
N SER A 243 -17.43 -13.69 -19.99
CA SER A 243 -18.20 -14.41 -21.02
C SER A 243 -17.53 -14.40 -22.40
N HIS A 244 -16.53 -13.55 -22.60
CA HIS A 244 -15.74 -13.42 -23.81
C HIS A 244 -14.25 -13.39 -23.46
N ALA A 245 -13.38 -13.81 -24.39
CA ALA A 245 -11.93 -13.74 -24.24
C ALA A 245 -11.50 -12.31 -23.87
N GLY A 246 -10.83 -12.15 -22.73
CA GLY A 246 -10.34 -10.85 -22.23
C GLY A 246 -11.35 -9.99 -21.48
N ALA A 247 -12.59 -10.47 -21.23
CA ALA A 247 -13.61 -9.70 -20.50
C ALA A 247 -13.65 -10.04 -19.00
N GLU A 248 -12.51 -10.08 -18.34
CA GLU A 248 -12.43 -10.33 -16.90
C GLU A 248 -13.30 -9.35 -16.11
N LYS A 249 -13.91 -9.86 -15.03
CA LYS A 249 -14.69 -9.04 -14.12
C LYS A 249 -14.19 -9.25 -12.70
N THR A 250 -14.25 -8.21 -11.89
CA THR A 250 -13.75 -8.24 -10.52
C THR A 250 -14.78 -7.66 -9.55
N LEU A 251 -14.73 -8.11 -8.29
CA LEU A 251 -15.58 -7.59 -7.20
C LEU A 251 -15.04 -6.30 -6.59
N TRP A 252 -13.72 -6.18 -6.58
CA TRP A 252 -13.00 -4.97 -6.20
C TRP A 252 -12.25 -4.44 -7.42
N PRO A 253 -12.10 -3.11 -7.57
CA PRO A 253 -11.32 -2.56 -8.68
C PRO A 253 -9.86 -3.02 -8.55
N HIS A 254 -9.20 -3.29 -9.66
CA HIS A 254 -7.77 -3.62 -9.63
C HIS A 254 -6.96 -2.44 -9.04
N PRO A 255 -5.91 -2.67 -8.22
CA PRO A 255 -5.10 -1.59 -7.64
C PRO A 255 -4.57 -0.57 -8.66
N SER A 256 -4.08 -1.05 -9.81
CA SER A 256 -3.63 -0.18 -10.90
C SER A 256 -4.74 0.67 -11.53
N LEU A 257 -6.00 0.23 -11.47
CA LEU A 257 -7.14 0.99 -11.94
C LEU A 257 -7.53 2.08 -10.93
N LEU A 258 -7.48 1.76 -9.63
CA LEU A 258 -7.68 2.74 -8.57
C LEU A 258 -6.67 3.88 -8.69
N GLU A 259 -5.39 3.56 -8.86
CA GLU A 259 -4.33 4.57 -9.00
C GLU A 259 -4.54 5.49 -10.21
N LYS A 260 -5.01 4.94 -11.34
CA LYS A 260 -5.23 5.71 -12.56
C LYS A 260 -6.52 6.52 -12.59
N GLN A 261 -7.56 6.11 -11.87
CA GLN A 261 -8.93 6.64 -12.05
C GLN A 261 -9.56 7.20 -10.78
N SER A 262 -9.06 6.86 -9.60
CA SER A 262 -9.61 7.35 -8.34
C SER A 262 -8.82 8.57 -7.86
N LYS A 263 -9.49 9.73 -7.78
CA LYS A 263 -8.90 10.93 -7.16
C LYS A 263 -8.56 10.72 -5.69
N HIS A 264 -9.25 9.80 -5.02
CA HIS A 264 -9.03 9.44 -3.61
C HIS A 264 -7.77 8.59 -3.41
N TRP A 265 -7.28 7.92 -4.45
CA TRP A 265 -6.15 7.01 -4.35
C TRP A 265 -4.83 7.73 -4.55
N ARG A 266 -3.89 7.60 -3.61
CA ARG A 266 -2.58 8.26 -3.67
C ARG A 266 -1.41 7.35 -3.31
N GLY A 267 -1.59 6.03 -3.42
CA GLY A 267 -0.62 5.07 -2.92
C GLY A 267 -0.67 4.87 -1.40
N TYR A 268 -1.72 5.36 -0.73
CA TYR A 268 -2.02 5.07 0.67
C TYR A 268 -3.55 5.11 0.90
N LEU A 269 -4.00 4.63 2.05
CA LEU A 269 -5.41 4.56 2.43
C LEU A 269 -5.84 5.85 3.16
N SER A 270 -6.13 6.89 2.38
CA SER A 270 -6.69 8.16 2.85
C SER A 270 -8.07 7.99 3.51
N GLN A 271 -8.53 8.97 4.30
CA GLN A 271 -9.87 8.91 4.91
C GLN A 271 -10.95 8.81 3.84
N GLY A 272 -10.84 9.59 2.76
CA GLY A 272 -11.76 9.53 1.63
C GLY A 272 -11.71 8.21 0.88
N ALA A 273 -10.50 7.67 0.66
CA ALA A 273 -10.33 6.35 0.07
C ALA A 273 -10.96 5.25 0.93
N ARG A 274 -10.72 5.26 2.25
CA ARG A 274 -11.30 4.32 3.20
C ARG A 274 -12.82 4.41 3.24
N ALA A 275 -13.38 5.62 3.26
CA ALA A 275 -14.83 5.83 3.24
C ALA A 275 -15.46 5.25 1.94
N ALA A 276 -14.84 5.48 0.79
CA ALA A 276 -15.28 4.92 -0.48
C ALA A 276 -15.24 3.39 -0.50
N LEU A 277 -14.17 2.79 0.05
CA LEU A 277 -14.03 1.33 0.16
C LEU A 277 -15.00 0.73 1.19
N CYS A 278 -15.24 1.40 2.32
CA CYS A 278 -16.28 0.99 3.28
C CYS A 278 -17.67 1.01 2.65
N ASN A 279 -17.99 2.03 1.85
CA ASN A 279 -19.26 2.06 1.13
C ASN A 279 -19.39 0.90 0.13
N LEU A 280 -18.31 0.58 -0.59
CA LEU A 280 -18.28 -0.57 -1.50
C LEU A 280 -18.46 -1.89 -0.74
N ARG A 281 -17.73 -2.06 0.37
CA ARG A 281 -17.87 -3.20 1.29
C ARG A 281 -19.32 -3.33 1.77
N ASP A 282 -19.92 -2.26 2.25
CA ASP A 282 -21.27 -2.28 2.83
C ASP A 282 -22.34 -2.57 1.78
N ASP A 283 -22.16 -2.06 0.56
CA ASP A 283 -23.00 -2.44 -0.58
C ASP A 283 -22.92 -3.95 -0.85
N MET A 284 -21.73 -4.55 -0.79
CA MET A 284 -21.52 -5.98 -1.02
C MET A 284 -22.01 -6.86 0.14
N LEU A 285 -21.67 -6.51 1.38
CA LEU A 285 -21.85 -7.34 2.57
C LEU A 285 -23.21 -7.14 3.23
N LEU A 286 -23.68 -5.89 3.34
CA LEU A 286 -24.86 -5.55 4.14
C LEU A 286 -26.11 -5.37 3.28
N ARG A 287 -25.95 -4.89 2.03
CA ARG A 287 -27.07 -4.59 1.12
C ARG A 287 -27.25 -5.63 0.01
N ASP A 288 -26.44 -6.68 0.02
CA ASP A 288 -26.43 -7.77 -0.96
C ASP A 288 -26.33 -7.32 -2.43
N LYS A 289 -25.68 -6.17 -2.68
CA LYS A 289 -25.43 -5.62 -4.04
C LYS A 289 -24.15 -6.19 -4.66
N PHE A 290 -24.01 -7.51 -4.58
CA PHE A 290 -22.81 -8.22 -5.02
C PHE A 290 -22.68 -8.18 -6.55
N THR A 291 -21.72 -7.43 -7.09
CA THR A 291 -21.66 -7.17 -8.54
C THR A 291 -20.23 -7.20 -9.04
N TRP A 292 -19.92 -8.20 -9.87
CA TRP A 292 -18.69 -8.24 -10.64
C TRP A 292 -18.79 -7.25 -11.79
N ARG A 293 -17.76 -6.41 -11.88
CA ARG A 293 -17.70 -5.33 -12.87
C ARG A 293 -16.52 -5.55 -13.79
N SER A 294 -16.72 -5.25 -15.06
CA SER A 294 -15.62 -5.10 -16.00
C SER A 294 -14.78 -3.87 -15.66
N GLU A 295 -13.61 -3.74 -16.27
CA GLU A 295 -12.77 -2.54 -16.11
C GLU A 295 -13.52 -1.25 -16.51
N SER A 296 -14.34 -1.28 -17.57
CA SER A 296 -15.10 -0.10 -18.01
C SER A 296 -16.21 0.29 -17.03
N GLU A 297 -16.88 -0.71 -16.44
CA GLU A 297 -17.87 -0.48 -15.38
C GLU A 297 -17.21 0.10 -14.12
N TRP A 298 -16.01 -0.38 -13.75
CA TRP A 298 -15.22 0.20 -12.67
C TRP A 298 -14.78 1.63 -12.96
N LYS A 299 -14.31 1.94 -14.18
CA LYS A 299 -13.99 3.32 -14.59
C LYS A 299 -15.20 4.24 -14.40
N GLY A 300 -16.38 3.79 -14.84
CA GLY A 300 -17.63 4.53 -14.65
C GLY A 300 -17.97 4.72 -13.17
N TYR A 301 -17.81 3.67 -12.36
CA TYR A 301 -18.07 3.72 -10.91
C TYR A 301 -17.13 4.69 -10.19
N LEU A 302 -15.82 4.57 -10.41
CA LEU A 302 -14.79 5.39 -9.75
C LEU A 302 -14.92 6.86 -10.13
N ARG A 303 -15.23 7.19 -11.39
CA ARG A 303 -15.47 8.58 -11.83
C ARG A 303 -16.67 9.21 -11.15
N LYS A 304 -17.76 8.45 -10.97
CA LYS A 304 -18.95 8.94 -10.25
C LYS A 304 -18.63 9.18 -8.77
N GLY A 305 -17.88 8.28 -8.14
CA GLY A 305 -17.48 8.40 -6.73
C GLY A 305 -16.41 9.48 -6.47
N ALA A 306 -15.62 9.86 -7.47
CA ALA A 306 -14.55 10.86 -7.36
C ALA A 306 -15.05 12.30 -7.09
N ASN A 307 -16.35 12.56 -7.27
CA ASN A 307 -16.98 13.86 -7.04
C ASN A 307 -17.93 13.86 -5.81
N GLY A 308 -17.86 12.82 -4.97
CA GLY A 308 -18.75 12.65 -3.81
C GLY A 308 -18.31 13.41 -2.55
N LEU A 309 -19.05 13.22 -1.45
CA LEU A 309 -18.91 13.87 -0.13
C LEU A 309 -17.51 13.76 0.52
N HIS A 310 -16.63 12.91 -0.01
CA HIS A 310 -15.27 12.70 0.50
C HIS A 310 -14.19 12.96 -0.54
N ALA A 311 -14.51 13.62 -1.65
CA ALA A 311 -13.52 13.98 -2.65
C ALA A 311 -12.38 14.77 -1.98
N PRO A 312 -11.11 14.45 -2.28
CA PRO A 312 -10.01 15.17 -1.67
C PRO A 312 -10.04 16.62 -2.14
N LEU A 313 -9.80 17.55 -1.21
CA LEU A 313 -9.76 18.98 -1.48
C LEU A 313 -8.64 19.34 -2.48
N VAL A 314 -7.54 18.61 -2.43
CA VAL A 314 -6.36 18.81 -3.27
C VAL A 314 -5.96 17.50 -3.92
N VAL A 315 -5.63 17.56 -5.22
CA VAL A 315 -5.00 16.47 -5.95
C VAL A 315 -3.52 16.79 -6.16
N PRO A 316 -2.62 16.25 -5.31
CA PRO A 316 -1.18 16.41 -5.46
C PRO A 316 -0.72 16.02 -6.85
N SER A 317 -0.02 16.97 -7.44
CA SER A 317 0.71 16.85 -8.69
C SER A 317 2.04 16.15 -8.46
N GLU A 318 2.70 15.75 -9.55
CA GLU A 318 4.09 15.28 -9.49
C GLU A 318 5.03 16.36 -8.91
N GLY A 319 4.77 17.63 -9.20
CA GLY A 319 5.52 18.76 -8.64
C GLY A 319 5.42 18.84 -7.11
N ASP A 320 4.30 18.43 -6.52
CA ASP A 320 4.14 18.39 -5.07
C ASP A 320 5.00 17.31 -4.43
N PHE A 321 5.15 16.16 -5.09
CA PHE A 321 6.06 15.10 -4.63
C PHE A 321 7.53 15.51 -4.79
N ASN A 322 7.89 16.12 -5.91
CA ASN A 322 9.26 16.62 -6.13
C ASN A 322 9.64 17.68 -5.09
N ALA A 323 8.75 18.63 -4.79
CA ALA A 323 8.97 19.62 -3.73
C ALA A 323 9.14 18.96 -2.36
N GLY A 324 8.34 17.93 -2.06
CA GLY A 324 8.46 17.13 -0.84
C GLY A 324 9.79 16.39 -0.73
N ARG A 325 10.20 15.74 -1.81
CA ARG A 325 11.49 15.04 -1.90
C ARG A 325 12.66 15.99 -1.66
N GLU A 326 12.67 17.15 -2.32
CA GLU A 326 13.71 18.17 -2.13
C GLU A 326 13.72 18.70 -0.69
N LEU A 327 12.54 18.98 -0.14
CA LEU A 327 12.36 19.41 1.25
C LEU A 327 12.94 18.39 2.24
N MET A 328 12.63 17.10 2.05
CA MET A 328 13.17 16.03 2.89
C MET A 328 14.68 15.88 2.69
N ALA A 329 15.16 15.77 1.45
CA ALA A 329 16.58 15.57 1.17
C ALA A 329 17.48 16.68 1.75
N ARG A 330 17.00 17.92 1.80
CA ARG A 330 17.75 19.06 2.39
C ARG A 330 17.70 19.10 3.91
N SER A 331 16.56 18.72 4.51
CA SER A 331 16.34 18.90 5.96
C SER A 331 16.64 17.64 6.78
N PHE A 332 16.42 16.49 6.16
CA PHE A 332 16.48 15.14 6.71
C PHE A 332 17.14 14.24 5.65
N PRO A 333 18.47 14.22 5.57
CA PRO A 333 19.20 13.61 4.48
C PRO A 333 19.34 12.08 4.51
N LEU A 334 19.05 11.42 5.63
CA LEU A 334 19.18 9.97 5.74
C LEU A 334 18.17 9.28 4.82
N ASP A 335 18.65 8.46 3.89
CA ASP A 335 17.79 7.60 3.12
C ASP A 335 17.28 6.46 4.01
N TRP A 336 15.96 6.29 4.07
CA TRP A 336 15.35 5.21 4.83
C TRP A 336 15.08 3.99 3.95
N ASP A 337 15.15 4.14 2.61
CA ASP A 337 15.03 3.00 1.72
C ASP A 337 16.26 2.11 1.83
N GLN A 338 16.00 0.80 1.90
CA GLN A 338 17.01 -0.25 2.06
C GLN A 338 17.89 -0.07 3.31
N ALA A 339 17.42 0.68 4.32
CA ALA A 339 18.11 0.83 5.58
C ALA A 339 17.77 -0.32 6.54
N PRO A 340 18.76 -0.91 7.25
CA PRO A 340 18.46 -1.82 8.34
C PRO A 340 17.61 -1.09 9.37
N LEU A 341 16.47 -1.67 9.75
CA LEU A 341 15.55 -1.04 10.69
C LEU A 341 16.24 -0.77 12.03
N ALA A 342 17.16 -1.65 12.44
CA ALA A 342 18.02 -1.47 13.60
C ALA A 342 18.82 -0.15 13.59
N ASN A 343 19.22 0.32 12.41
CA ASN A 343 20.09 1.49 12.22
C ASN A 343 19.31 2.80 12.00
N LEU A 344 17.98 2.74 11.83
CA LEU A 344 17.17 3.94 11.68
C LEU A 344 17.15 4.75 12.99
N VAL A 345 17.55 6.02 12.87
CA VAL A 345 17.52 7.00 13.98
C VAL A 345 16.26 7.84 13.86
N LEU A 346 15.39 7.76 14.87
CA LEU A 346 14.06 8.39 14.88
C LEU A 346 13.85 9.24 16.15
N PRO A 347 13.38 10.50 16.03
CA PRO A 347 13.29 11.25 14.79
C PRO A 347 14.67 11.48 14.20
N GLU A 348 14.71 11.61 12.88
CA GLU A 348 15.93 11.95 12.19
C GLU A 348 16.43 13.34 12.63
N LYS A 349 17.75 13.47 12.77
CA LYS A 349 18.36 14.76 13.13
C LYS A 349 18.25 15.72 11.95
N PHE A 350 17.75 16.92 12.21
CA PHE A 350 17.76 18.01 11.26
C PHE A 350 19.21 18.42 10.94
N ASP A 351 19.53 18.57 9.66
CA ASP A 351 20.85 19.04 9.19
C ASP A 351 20.71 20.31 8.33
N PRO A 352 21.00 21.51 8.86
CA PRO A 352 20.93 22.76 8.11
C PRO A 352 22.04 22.93 7.06
N HIS A 353 23.04 22.04 7.04
CA HIS A 353 24.23 22.15 6.20
C HIS A 353 24.32 21.07 5.12
N TYR A 354 23.30 20.20 5.02
CA TYR A 354 23.27 19.17 4.00
C TYR A 354 22.96 19.76 2.63
N LEU A 355 24.01 20.03 1.85
CA LEU A 355 23.91 20.61 0.51
C LEU A 355 23.88 19.57 -0.63
N GLY A 356 23.70 18.28 -0.33
CA GLY A 356 23.74 17.19 -1.32
C GLY A 356 25.13 17.08 -1.95
N ARG A 357 25.99 16.23 -1.37
CA ARG A 357 27.29 15.89 -1.99
C ARG A 357 27.15 14.81 -3.05
#